data_AF-A0A2D7UTA5-F1
#
_entry.id   AF-A0A2D7UTA5-F1
#
_cell.length_a   1.000
_cell.length_b   1.000
_cell.length_c   1.000
_cell.angle_alpha   90.00
_cell.angle_beta   90.00
_cell.angle_gamma   90.00
#
_symmetry.space_group_name_H-M   'P 1'
#
loop_
_entity.id
_entity.type
_entity.pdbx_description
1 polymer ?
#
loop_
_entity_poly.entity_id
_entity_poly.type
_entity_poly.pdbx_seq_one_letter_code
_entity_poly.pdbx_strand_id
1 'polypeptide(L)'
;MKFFSTLLACTIAASIVASCSDSSSENGFCDSVAELQQIDALSLEVLPSNDVAVRGALAQTAAQASRVAREAPMEIRGDAEVIAAFLSALTYAIDATEFEDPLQRSAAIGAAQQEFAGRLSKSVTNLSAFVARTCSPVPN
;
A
#
# COMPACT_ATOMS: atom_id res chain seq x y z
N MET A 1 53.24 26.58 -27.57
CA MET A 1 52.07 25.89 -28.18
C MET A 1 51.16 25.49 -27.01
N LYS A 2 50.10 26.24 -26.65
CA LYS A 2 48.68 26.06 -27.08
C LYS A 2 48.41 24.58 -27.41
N PHE A 3 47.56 23.82 -26.69
CA PHE A 3 46.14 24.01 -26.34
C PHE A 3 45.86 23.38 -24.95
N PHE A 4 45.28 24.06 -23.95
CA PHE A 4 43.85 24.28 -23.67
C PHE A 4 42.93 23.03 -23.63
N SER A 5 42.13 22.98 -22.56
CA SER A 5 40.96 22.12 -22.24
C SER A 5 41.24 21.01 -21.20
N THR A 6 40.62 20.96 -20.02
CA THR A 6 39.50 21.73 -19.47
C THR A 6 39.50 21.60 -17.94
N LEU A 7 39.43 22.76 -17.29
CA LEU A 7 39.02 22.95 -15.91
C LEU A 7 37.50 22.82 -15.78
N LEU A 8 37.10 22.58 -14.53
CA LEU A 8 35.99 23.23 -13.84
C LEU A 8 34.53 22.78 -14.07
N ALA A 9 33.93 22.53 -12.90
CA ALA A 9 32.72 23.18 -12.40
C ALA A 9 31.35 22.74 -12.96
N CYS A 10 30.60 22.15 -12.03
CA CYS A 10 29.36 22.72 -11.53
C CYS A 10 28.35 23.14 -12.61
N THR A 11 27.46 22.21 -12.96
CA THR A 11 26.07 22.59 -13.25
C THR A 11 25.16 21.49 -12.72
N ILE A 12 24.62 21.74 -11.52
CA ILE A 12 23.31 21.23 -11.12
C ILE A 12 22.33 21.83 -12.12
N ALA A 13 22.07 21.11 -13.22
CA ALA A 13 20.97 21.44 -14.10
C ALA A 13 19.73 20.79 -13.49
N ALA A 14 19.14 21.52 -12.54
CA ALA A 14 17.75 21.35 -12.16
C ALA A 14 16.91 21.50 -13.43
N SER A 15 16.69 20.39 -14.11
CA SER A 15 15.78 20.30 -15.24
C SER A 15 14.40 20.18 -14.63
N ILE A 16 13.84 21.33 -14.29
CA ILE A 16 12.44 21.51 -13.96
C ILE A 16 11.70 21.26 -15.28
N VAL A 17 11.49 19.99 -15.62
CA VAL A 17 10.48 19.64 -16.61
C VAL A 17 9.16 19.83 -15.88
N ALA A 18 8.61 21.03 -16.01
CA ALA A 18 7.27 21.35 -15.62
C ALA A 18 6.30 20.57 -16.52
N SER A 19 6.18 19.26 -16.26
CA SER A 19 4.94 18.56 -16.52
C SER A 19 3.97 19.03 -15.46
N CYS A 20 3.06 19.92 -15.85
CA CYS A 20 1.87 20.24 -15.08
C CYS A 20 0.91 19.04 -15.12
N SER A 21 1.29 17.91 -14.51
CA SER A 21 0.31 17.00 -13.90
C SER A 21 0.27 17.35 -12.42
N ASP A 22 -0.86 17.12 -11.78
CA ASP A 22 -1.08 17.41 -10.36
C ASP A 22 -0.27 16.42 -9.50
N SER A 23 1.06 16.54 -9.57
CA SER A 23 2.04 15.54 -9.14
C SER A 23 2.08 15.35 -7.63
N SER A 24 1.44 16.22 -6.85
CA SER A 24 1.41 16.06 -5.39
C SER A 24 0.52 14.90 -4.95
N SER A 25 -0.55 14.61 -5.69
CA SER A 25 -1.47 13.51 -5.36
C SER A 25 -0.92 12.15 -5.78
N GLU A 26 -0.31 12.08 -6.97
CA GLU A 26 0.37 10.86 -7.46
C GLU A 26 1.59 10.51 -6.61
N ASN A 27 2.38 11.51 -6.16
CA ASN A 27 3.48 11.28 -5.23
C ASN A 27 2.98 10.72 -3.89
N GLY A 28 1.92 11.31 -3.31
CA GLY A 28 1.32 10.81 -2.07
C GLY A 28 0.86 9.36 -2.19
N PHE A 29 0.13 9.04 -3.26
CA PHE A 29 -0.31 7.67 -3.52
C PHE A 29 0.86 6.69 -3.57
N CYS A 30 1.90 6.96 -4.36
CA CYS A 30 3.03 6.05 -4.48
C CYS A 30 3.83 5.92 -3.18
N ASP A 31 4.00 7.01 -2.42
CA ASP A 31 4.63 6.97 -1.09
C ASP A 31 3.81 6.11 -0.12
N SER A 32 2.48 6.27 -0.12
CA SER A 32 1.59 5.47 0.74
C SER A 32 1.61 3.98 0.39
N VAL A 33 1.77 3.64 -0.88
CA VAL A 33 1.92 2.26 -1.35
C VAL A 33 3.27 1.69 -0.93
N ALA A 34 4.36 2.45 -1.05
CA ALA A 34 5.68 2.03 -0.61
C ALA A 34 5.72 1.77 0.91
N GLU A 35 5.09 2.63 1.71
CA GLU A 35 4.91 2.41 3.14
C GLU A 35 4.06 1.16 3.44
N LEU A 36 2.99 0.90 2.67
CA LEU A 36 2.18 -0.32 2.83
C LEU A 36 3.00 -1.57 2.57
N GLN A 37 3.86 -1.57 1.54
CA GLN A 37 4.77 -2.68 1.25
C GLN A 37 5.79 -2.91 2.37
N GLN A 38 6.28 -1.85 3.00
CA GLN A 38 7.17 -1.97 4.16
C GLN A 38 6.46 -2.58 5.36
N ILE A 39 5.22 -2.13 5.66
CA ILE A 39 4.40 -2.69 6.74
C ILE A 39 4.08 -4.17 6.47
N ASP A 40 3.72 -4.53 5.24
CA ASP A 40 3.46 -5.90 4.84
C ASP A 40 4.69 -6.79 5.06
N ALA A 41 5.88 -6.33 4.64
CA ALA A 41 7.13 -7.05 4.87
C ALA A 41 7.42 -7.27 6.37
N LEU A 42 7.19 -6.27 7.21
CA LEU A 42 7.36 -6.38 8.67
C LEU A 42 6.31 -7.31 9.29
N SER A 43 5.11 -7.39 8.72
CA SER A 43 4.04 -8.28 9.23
C SER A 43 4.41 -9.76 9.12
N LEU A 44 5.31 -10.13 8.21
CA LEU A 44 5.82 -11.51 8.05
C LEU A 44 6.67 -11.97 9.24
N GLU A 45 7.19 -11.04 10.05
CA GLU A 45 7.97 -11.34 11.25
C GLU A 45 7.07 -11.63 12.47
N VAL A 46 5.76 -11.41 12.35
CA VAL A 46 4.81 -11.63 13.45
C VAL A 46 4.51 -13.11 13.61
N LEU A 47 4.79 -13.64 14.80
CA LEU A 47 4.42 -15.01 15.15
C LEU A 47 2.89 -15.12 15.28
N PRO A 48 2.24 -16.06 14.57
CA PRO A 48 0.77 -16.23 14.64
C PRO A 48 0.25 -16.61 16.03
N SER A 49 1.12 -17.14 16.91
CA SER A 49 0.79 -17.47 18.30
C SER A 49 0.78 -16.27 19.25
N ASN A 50 1.25 -15.10 18.81
CA ASN A 50 1.22 -13.87 19.59
C ASN A 50 0.03 -13.00 19.15
N ASP A 51 -1.13 -13.22 19.76
CA ASP A 51 -2.39 -12.56 19.39
C ASP A 51 -2.29 -11.03 19.38
N VAL A 52 -1.64 -10.45 20.40
CA VAL A 52 -1.48 -9.00 20.52
C VAL A 52 -0.67 -8.44 19.35
N ALA A 53 0.40 -9.14 18.95
CA ALA A 53 1.21 -8.74 17.81
C ALA A 53 0.44 -8.88 16.48
N VAL A 54 -0.35 -9.94 16.30
CA VAL A 54 -1.21 -10.14 15.12
C VAL A 54 -2.23 -9.01 14.99
N ARG A 55 -2.93 -8.67 16.08
CA ARG A 55 -3.88 -7.54 16.11
C ARG A 55 -3.20 -6.22 15.77
N GLY A 56 -2.04 -5.94 16.37
CA GLY A 56 -1.28 -4.72 16.12
C GLY A 56 -0.86 -4.58 14.67
N ALA A 57 -0.29 -5.64 14.08
CA ALA A 57 0.13 -5.65 12.69
C ALA A 57 -1.05 -5.50 11.74
N LEU A 58 -2.16 -6.22 11.98
CA LEU A 58 -3.34 -6.12 11.13
C LEU A 58 -3.97 -4.71 11.19
N ALA A 59 -4.06 -4.11 12.38
CA ALA A 59 -4.56 -2.74 12.56
C ALA A 59 -3.68 -1.71 11.83
N GLN A 60 -2.35 -1.87 11.89
CA GLN A 60 -1.41 -1.03 11.17
C GLN A 60 -1.57 -1.16 9.65
N THR A 61 -1.66 -2.39 9.15
CA THR A 61 -1.89 -2.68 7.71
C THR A 61 -3.22 -2.10 7.24
N ALA A 62 -4.30 -2.24 8.02
CA ALA A 62 -5.61 -1.68 7.69
C ALA A 62 -5.59 -0.14 7.66
N ALA A 63 -4.93 0.49 8.62
CA ALA A 63 -4.77 1.95 8.65
C ALA A 63 -4.00 2.46 7.42
N GLN A 64 -2.92 1.78 7.04
CA GLN A 64 -2.15 2.16 5.87
C GLN A 64 -2.90 1.89 4.56
N ALA A 65 -3.62 0.78 4.43
CA ALA A 65 -4.46 0.53 3.27
C ALA A 65 -5.57 1.59 3.12
N SER A 66 -6.13 2.08 4.22
CA SER A 66 -7.06 3.21 4.20
C SER A 66 -6.39 4.51 3.73
N ARG A 67 -5.13 4.75 4.09
CA ARG A 67 -4.34 5.85 3.53
C ARG A 67 -4.14 5.71 2.02
N VAL A 68 -3.75 4.52 1.54
CA VAL A 68 -3.62 4.23 0.10
C VAL A 68 -4.92 4.52 -0.63
N ALA A 69 -6.06 4.08 -0.09
CA ALA A 69 -7.37 4.34 -0.69
C ALA A 69 -7.72 5.83 -0.76
N ARG A 70 -7.41 6.60 0.29
CA ARG A 70 -7.65 8.05 0.33
C ARG A 70 -6.79 8.82 -0.67
N GLU A 71 -5.55 8.38 -0.85
CA GLU A 71 -4.58 9.04 -1.75
C GLU A 71 -4.69 8.54 -3.20
N ALA A 72 -5.38 7.43 -3.43
CA ALA A 72 -5.57 6.85 -4.75
C ALA A 72 -6.22 7.82 -5.75
N PRO A 73 -5.69 7.87 -7.00
CA PRO A 73 -6.36 8.51 -8.14
C PRO A 73 -7.77 7.96 -8.35
N MET A 74 -8.67 8.78 -8.91
CA MET A 74 -10.09 8.43 -9.10
C MET A 74 -10.27 7.13 -9.90
N GLU A 75 -9.37 6.85 -10.84
CA GLU A 75 -9.37 5.69 -11.72
C GLU A 75 -9.20 4.37 -10.96
N ILE A 76 -8.48 4.38 -9.82
CA ILE A 76 -8.15 3.17 -9.05
C ILE A 76 -8.69 3.20 -7.61
N ARG A 77 -9.24 4.33 -7.17
CA ARG A 77 -9.75 4.53 -5.80
C ARG A 77 -10.74 3.46 -5.37
N GLY A 78 -11.70 3.09 -6.23
CA GLY A 78 -12.69 2.07 -5.88
C GLY A 78 -12.07 0.70 -5.57
N ASP A 79 -11.02 0.31 -6.29
CA ASP A 79 -10.30 -0.94 -6.02
C ASP A 79 -9.47 -0.85 -4.73
N ALA A 80 -8.84 0.29 -4.46
CA ALA A 80 -8.13 0.53 -3.21
C ALA A 80 -9.08 0.55 -1.99
N GLU A 81 -10.27 1.14 -2.12
CA GLU A 81 -11.31 1.16 -1.08
C GLU A 81 -11.82 -0.25 -0.74
N VAL A 82 -11.99 -1.12 -1.75
CA VAL A 82 -12.37 -2.53 -1.51
C VAL A 82 -11.33 -3.25 -0.65
N ILE A 83 -10.05 -3.03 -0.91
CA ILE A 83 -8.95 -3.64 -0.14
C ILE A 83 -8.90 -3.07 1.28
N ALA A 84 -9.02 -1.75 1.43
CA ALA A 84 -9.05 -1.11 2.74
C ALA A 84 -10.25 -1.57 3.58
N ALA A 85 -11.42 -1.68 2.97
CA ALA A 85 -12.63 -2.18 3.63
C ALA A 85 -12.48 -3.65 4.05
N PHE A 86 -11.89 -4.49 3.21
CA PHE A 86 -11.61 -5.88 3.55
C PHE A 86 -10.67 -6.00 4.76
N LEU A 87 -9.56 -5.25 4.77
CA LEU A 87 -8.61 -5.27 5.89
C LEU A 87 -9.24 -4.72 7.18
N SER A 88 -10.10 -3.71 7.07
CA SER A 88 -10.88 -3.20 8.21
C SER A 88 -11.85 -4.26 8.75
N ALA A 89 -12.56 -4.97 7.88
CA ALA A 89 -13.47 -6.05 8.27
C ALA A 89 -12.73 -7.23 8.92
N LEU A 90 -11.56 -7.61 8.40
CA LEU A 90 -10.69 -8.60 9.04
C LEU A 90 -10.21 -8.14 10.41
N THR A 91 -9.78 -6.88 10.53
CA THR A 91 -9.34 -6.30 11.81
C THR A 91 -10.47 -6.42 12.83
N TYR A 92 -11.68 -6.00 12.45
CA TYR A 92 -12.85 -6.12 13.31
C TYR A 92 -13.18 -7.57 13.70
N ALA A 93 -13.10 -8.52 12.76
CA ALA A 93 -13.37 -9.93 13.03
C ALA A 93 -12.38 -10.53 14.04
N ILE A 94 -11.09 -10.20 13.94
CA ILE A 94 -10.10 -10.61 14.93
C ILE A 94 -10.33 -9.86 16.24
N ASP A 95 -10.68 -8.57 16.18
CA ASP A 95 -10.83 -7.76 17.38
C ASP A 95 -12.02 -8.19 18.25
N ALA A 96 -13.12 -8.59 17.60
CA ALA A 96 -14.35 -9.04 18.22
C ALA A 96 -14.33 -10.50 18.70
N THR A 97 -13.23 -11.23 18.53
CA THR A 97 -13.13 -12.65 18.91
C THR A 97 -11.95 -12.93 19.84
N GLU A 98 -12.15 -13.87 20.76
CA GLU A 98 -11.09 -14.34 21.67
C GLU A 98 -10.08 -15.21 20.89
N PHE A 99 -8.82 -15.20 21.33
CA PHE A 99 -7.79 -16.04 20.70
C PHE A 99 -7.95 -17.50 21.11
N GLU A 100 -8.46 -17.72 22.32
CA GLU A 100 -8.70 -18.98 22.99
C GLU A 100 -9.93 -19.72 22.43
N ASP A 101 -10.78 -19.05 21.64
CA ASP A 101 -11.86 -19.65 20.87
C ASP A 101 -11.55 -19.64 19.36
N PRO A 102 -10.75 -20.60 18.87
CA PRO A 102 -10.34 -20.64 17.47
C PRO A 102 -11.51 -20.91 16.51
N LEU A 103 -12.59 -21.54 16.97
CA LEU A 103 -13.77 -21.84 16.14
C LEU A 103 -14.56 -20.57 15.86
N GLN A 104 -14.87 -19.80 16.90
CA GLN A 104 -15.56 -18.52 16.75
C GLN A 104 -14.75 -17.55 15.89
N ARG A 105 -13.44 -17.46 16.15
CA ARG A 105 -12.54 -16.61 15.36
C ARG A 105 -12.47 -17.02 13.90
N SER A 106 -12.33 -18.31 13.61
CA SER A 106 -12.31 -18.80 12.23
C SER A 106 -13.63 -18.51 11.50
N ALA A 107 -14.77 -18.64 12.18
CA ALA A 107 -16.07 -18.30 11.61
C ALA A 107 -16.18 -16.80 11.30
N ALA A 108 -15.72 -15.92 12.20
CA ALA A 108 -15.73 -14.48 12.00
C ALA A 108 -14.82 -14.05 10.84
N ILE A 109 -13.60 -14.59 10.76
CA ILE A 109 -12.68 -14.36 9.63
C ILE A 109 -13.30 -14.83 8.32
N GLY A 110 -13.90 -16.03 8.29
CA GLY A 110 -14.56 -16.56 7.11
C GLY A 110 -15.74 -15.70 6.65
N ALA A 111 -16.54 -15.19 7.58
CA ALA A 111 -17.64 -14.28 7.28
C ALA A 111 -17.13 -12.96 6.67
N ALA A 112 -16.07 -12.37 7.26
CA ALA A 112 -15.42 -11.19 6.71
C ALA A 112 -14.86 -11.45 5.30
N GLN A 113 -14.25 -12.61 5.03
CA GLN A 113 -13.77 -12.96 3.69
C GLN A 113 -14.93 -13.12 2.67
N GLN A 114 -16.03 -13.75 3.09
CA GLN A 114 -17.18 -14.01 2.23
C GLN A 114 -17.87 -12.74 1.74
N GLU A 115 -17.92 -11.67 2.54
CA GLU A 115 -18.49 -10.37 2.16
C GLU A 115 -17.77 -9.73 0.96
N PHE A 116 -16.49 -10.02 0.78
CA PHE A 116 -15.65 -9.48 -0.28
C PHE A 116 -15.39 -10.49 -1.41
N ALA A 117 -15.97 -11.69 -1.32
CA ALA A 117 -15.87 -12.72 -2.34
C ALA A 117 -16.31 -12.17 -3.72
N GLY A 118 -15.52 -12.48 -4.75
CA GLY A 118 -15.79 -12.04 -6.11
C GLY A 118 -15.35 -10.60 -6.45
N ARG A 119 -15.00 -9.77 -5.45
CA ARG A 119 -14.47 -8.41 -5.69
C ARG A 119 -13.00 -8.28 -5.32
N LEU A 120 -12.60 -8.82 -4.17
CA LEU A 120 -11.26 -8.60 -3.60
C LEU A 120 -10.12 -8.96 -4.56
N SER A 121 -10.15 -10.16 -5.15
CA SER A 121 -9.09 -10.62 -6.05
C SER A 121 -8.93 -9.73 -7.29
N LYS A 122 -10.04 -9.25 -7.85
CA LYS A 122 -10.03 -8.32 -8.99
C LYS A 122 -9.44 -6.98 -8.58
N SER A 123 -9.87 -6.44 -7.44
CA SER A 123 -9.37 -5.15 -6.94
C SER A 123 -7.88 -5.19 -6.60
N VAL A 124 -7.39 -6.27 -5.99
CA VAL A 124 -5.94 -6.47 -5.76
C VAL A 124 -5.17 -6.51 -7.08
N THR A 125 -5.69 -7.24 -8.08
CA THR A 125 -5.05 -7.35 -9.40
C THR A 125 -4.98 -5.99 -10.09
N ASN A 126 -6.09 -5.25 -10.09
CA ASN A 126 -6.18 -3.92 -10.70
C ASN A 126 -5.24 -2.93 -10.01
N LEU A 127 -5.28 -2.86 -8.67
CA LEU A 127 -4.43 -1.95 -7.92
C LEU A 127 -2.95 -2.26 -8.13
N SER A 128 -2.57 -3.53 -8.09
CA SER A 128 -1.19 -3.97 -8.34
C SER A 128 -0.72 -3.57 -9.75
N ALA A 129 -1.53 -3.81 -10.77
CA ALA A 129 -1.20 -3.42 -12.14
C ALA A 129 -1.08 -1.89 -12.31
N PHE A 130 -1.93 -1.12 -11.62
CA PHE A 130 -1.88 0.33 -11.63
C PHE A 130 -0.61 0.85 -10.94
N VAL A 131 -0.29 0.32 -9.75
CA VAL A 131 0.94 0.64 -9.01
C VAL A 131 2.18 0.33 -9.85
N ALA A 132 2.25 -0.84 -10.47
CA ALA A 132 3.38 -1.23 -11.30
C ALA A 132 3.63 -0.26 -12.46
N ARG A 133 2.56 0.32 -13.03
CA ARG A 133 2.65 1.27 -14.14
C ARG A 133 2.98 2.70 -13.69
N THR A 134 2.50 3.10 -12.51
CA THR A 134 2.47 4.50 -12.08
C THR A 134 3.57 4.82 -11.07
N CYS A 135 3.92 3.86 -10.21
CA CYS A 135 4.87 4.05 -9.11
C CYS A 135 6.24 3.40 -9.36
N SER A 136 6.43 2.68 -10.48
CA SER A 136 7.75 2.18 -10.86
C SER A 136 8.59 3.32 -11.46
N PRO A 137 9.88 3.44 -11.11
CA PRO A 137 10.75 4.40 -11.78
C PRO A 137 10.86 4.05 -13.28
N VAL A 138 10.70 5.05 -14.14
CA VAL A 138 11.07 4.91 -15.55
C VAL A 138 12.59 4.70 -15.59
N PRO A 139 13.11 3.64 -16.24
CA PRO A 139 14.56 3.49 -16.38
C PRO A 139 15.10 4.68 -17.18
N ASN A 140 16.06 5.38 -16.58
CA ASN A 140 16.80 6.49 -17.20
C ASN A 140 17.67 6.00 -18.37
#